data_AF-A0A7S3HDX3-F1
#
_entry.id   AF-A0A7S3HDX3-F1
#
_cell.length_a   1.000
_cell.length_b   1.000
_cell.length_c   1.000
_cell.angle_alpha   90.00
_cell.angle_beta   90.00
_cell.angle_gamma   90.00
#
_symmetry.space_group_name_H-M   'P 1'
#
loop_
_entity.id
_entity.type
_entity.pdbx_description
1 polymer ?
#
loop_
_entity_poly.entity_id
_entity_poly.type
_entity_poly.pdbx_seq_one_letter_code
_entity_poly.pdbx_strand_id
1 'polypeptide(L)'
;AHSLFIMTLKQSQPGNTSVTLNSRLFLADLGGSEQVKKSGVDAGHTREGQNEDFSLGFELGAHMREAVNINLGLLALKKCIEALNNRALYTPYQDSKLTMLLSAGLGGNSKTSIIVCANMDPTHATETVATLRFGEKCALIETSARNNATMLAGVLAALDAQIAALEEEITLKERWELRNEERADTLAEEGTVEMAAGGVEIKKVYMLVGAEEERRQLEKLLIRRAKFIGSEPIADEAEESDEPQGVDGSTSAAVVGKPSTKRTKVVGFGKEYAELYGLGG
;
A
#
# COMPACT_ATOMS: atom_id res chain seq x y z
N ALA A 1 -27.92 6.56 18.63
CA ALA A 1 -26.55 6.18 18.22
C ALA A 1 -26.45 6.12 16.69
N HIS A 2 -25.24 6.05 16.11
CA HIS A 2 -25.00 5.82 14.67
C HIS A 2 -24.47 4.39 14.48
N SER A 3 -24.91 3.67 13.46
CA SER A 3 -24.47 2.31 13.14
C SER A 3 -23.77 2.28 11.80
N LEU A 4 -22.56 1.73 11.75
CA LEU A 4 -21.79 1.57 10.50
C LEU A 4 -21.45 0.10 10.29
N PHE A 5 -21.88 -0.43 9.15
CA PHE A 5 -21.47 -1.72 8.64
C PHE A 5 -20.47 -1.52 7.50
N ILE A 6 -19.30 -2.13 7.63
CA ILE A 6 -18.22 -2.03 6.65
C ILE A 6 -17.88 -3.43 6.18
N MET A 7 -18.10 -3.70 4.90
CA MET A 7 -17.72 -4.95 4.24
C MET A 7 -16.54 -4.68 3.31
N THR A 8 -15.45 -5.43 3.49
CA THR A 8 -14.30 -5.38 2.58
C THR A 8 -14.30 -6.63 1.72
N LEU A 9 -14.34 -6.45 0.40
CA LEU A 9 -14.23 -7.53 -0.58
C LEU A 9 -12.87 -7.44 -1.26
N LYS A 10 -12.09 -8.51 -1.12
CA LYS A 10 -10.83 -8.70 -1.84
C LYS A 10 -11.03 -9.72 -2.94
N GLN A 11 -10.71 -9.37 -4.17
CA GLN A 11 -10.82 -10.23 -5.34
C GLN A 11 -9.46 -10.34 -6.03
N SER A 12 -9.00 -11.57 -6.26
CA SER A 12 -7.84 -11.86 -7.10
C SER A 12 -8.35 -12.52 -8.39
N GLN A 13 -7.82 -12.09 -9.53
CA GLN A 13 -8.24 -12.62 -10.82
C GLN A 13 -7.41 -13.87 -11.15
N PRO A 14 -8.04 -15.01 -11.52
CA PRO A 14 -7.28 -16.19 -11.93
C PRO A 14 -6.45 -15.88 -13.17
N GLY A 15 -5.13 -16.01 -13.06
CA GLY A 15 -4.15 -15.68 -14.10
C GLY A 15 -3.38 -14.37 -13.90
N ASN A 16 -3.79 -13.50 -12.97
CA ASN A 16 -3.02 -12.32 -12.58
C ASN A 16 -3.00 -12.17 -11.05
N THR A 17 -2.24 -13.04 -10.40
CA THR A 17 -2.08 -13.08 -8.93
C THR A 17 -1.42 -11.81 -8.39
N SER A 18 -0.73 -11.04 -9.23
CA SER A 18 0.02 -9.85 -8.81
C SER A 18 -0.88 -8.66 -8.42
N VAL A 19 -2.11 -8.60 -8.93
CA VAL A 19 -3.04 -7.51 -8.66
C VAL A 19 -4.29 -8.02 -7.93
N THR A 20 -4.48 -7.54 -6.71
CA THR A 20 -5.71 -7.80 -5.95
C THR A 20 -6.60 -6.56 -5.96
N LEU A 21 -7.86 -6.73 -6.37
CA LEU A 21 -8.89 -5.71 -6.28
C LEU A 21 -9.46 -5.69 -4.87
N ASN A 22 -9.28 -4.57 -4.17
CA ASN A 22 -9.86 -4.32 -2.85
C ASN A 22 -10.99 -3.30 -2.99
N SER A 23 -12.21 -3.71 -2.67
CA SER A 23 -13.37 -2.83 -2.60
C SER A 23 -13.95 -2.82 -1.19
N ARG A 24 -14.58 -1.70 -0.81
CA ARG A 24 -15.24 -1.54 0.49
C ARG A 24 -16.65 -1.02 0.29
N LEU A 25 -17.62 -1.70 0.89
CA LEU A 25 -19.00 -1.25 0.99
C LEU A 25 -19.23 -0.69 2.40
N PHE A 26 -19.72 0.54 2.45
CA PHE A 26 -20.10 1.21 3.70
C PHE A 26 -21.62 1.35 3.70
N LEU A 27 -22.28 0.80 4.72
CA LEU A 27 -23.69 1.04 5.01
C LEU A 27 -23.76 1.76 6.35
N ALA A 28 -24.20 3.01 6.33
CA ALA A 28 -24.30 3.85 7.51
C ALA A 28 -25.77 4.14 7.81
N ASP A 29 -26.23 3.68 8.96
CA ASP A 29 -27.52 4.05 9.54
C ASP A 29 -27.28 5.15 10.58
N LEU A 30 -27.71 6.35 10.22
CA LEU A 30 -27.46 7.54 11.01
C LEU A 30 -28.57 7.71 12.05
N GLY A 31 -28.18 8.10 13.27
CA GLY A 31 -29.11 8.48 14.32
C GLY A 31 -30.00 9.65 13.90
N GLY A 32 -31.07 9.85 14.66
CA GLY A 32 -32.04 10.89 14.45
C GLY A 32 -31.42 12.29 14.32
N SER A 33 -31.94 13.07 13.37
CA SER A 33 -31.48 14.45 13.09
C SER A 33 -32.22 15.52 13.90
N GLU A 34 -33.15 15.11 14.76
CA GLU A 34 -33.93 15.98 15.62
C GLU A 34 -33.08 16.72 16.65
N GLN A 35 -33.48 17.94 16.97
CA GLN A 35 -32.80 18.74 17.97
C GLN A 35 -33.10 18.21 19.38
N VAL A 36 -32.07 18.10 20.23
CA VAL A 36 -32.18 17.69 21.64
C VAL A 36 -33.23 18.48 22.42
N LYS A 37 -33.46 19.75 22.07
CA LYS A 37 -34.48 20.61 22.70
C LYS A 37 -35.93 20.13 22.50
N LYS A 38 -36.19 19.29 21.48
CA LYS A 38 -37.52 18.73 21.18
C LYS A 38 -37.66 17.26 21.58
N SER A 39 -36.56 16.58 21.94
CA SER A 39 -36.58 15.14 22.25
C SER A 39 -37.11 14.82 23.65
N GLY A 40 -37.66 15.82 24.37
CA GLY A 40 -38.20 15.63 25.72
C GLY A 40 -37.14 15.29 26.78
N VAL A 41 -35.85 15.33 26.42
CA VAL A 41 -34.74 15.38 27.39
C VAL A 41 -34.67 16.82 27.90
N ASP A 42 -35.78 17.29 28.46
CA ASP A 42 -35.78 18.50 29.27
C ASP A 42 -34.84 18.18 30.42
N ALA A 43 -33.66 18.79 30.36
CA ALA A 43 -32.82 19.01 31.52
C ALA A 43 -33.75 19.45 32.63
N GLY A 44 -33.85 18.63 33.68
CA GLY A 44 -34.72 18.86 34.80
C GLY A 44 -34.70 20.34 35.11
N HIS A 45 -35.86 21.00 34.96
CA HIS A 45 -36.07 22.23 35.70
C HIS A 45 -35.84 21.80 37.14
N THR A 46 -34.68 22.16 37.67
CA THR A 46 -34.35 22.03 39.08
C THR A 46 -35.47 22.76 39.79
N ARG A 47 -36.51 22.04 40.19
CA ARG A 47 -37.51 22.57 41.11
C ARG A 47 -36.74 22.64 42.41
N GLU A 48 -36.25 23.83 42.73
CA GLU A 48 -35.62 24.12 44.00
C GLU A 48 -36.49 23.52 45.12
N GLY A 49 -35.96 22.49 45.80
CA GLY A 49 -36.53 22.01 47.05
C GLY A 49 -37.06 20.58 47.13
N GLN A 50 -36.72 19.65 46.23
CA GLN A 50 -36.95 18.22 46.52
C GLN A 50 -35.63 17.44 46.51
N ASN A 51 -35.47 16.54 47.47
CA ASN A 51 -34.32 15.65 47.60
C ASN A 51 -34.24 14.76 46.35
N GLU A 52 -33.44 15.18 45.38
CA GLU A 52 -33.20 14.45 44.14
C GLU A 52 -32.44 13.16 44.47
N ASP A 53 -33.06 12.03 44.16
CA ASP A 53 -32.45 10.71 44.23
C ASP A 53 -31.17 10.73 43.36
N PHE A 54 -30.00 10.57 43.97
CA PHE A 54 -28.69 10.81 43.34
C PHE A 54 -28.48 9.98 42.04
N SER A 55 -29.19 8.85 41.90
CA SER A 55 -29.18 8.04 40.67
C SER A 55 -29.94 8.67 39.50
N LEU A 56 -31.08 9.35 39.72
CA LEU A 56 -31.88 9.93 38.63
C LEU A 56 -31.16 11.06 37.90
N GLY A 57 -30.44 11.92 38.65
CA GLY A 57 -29.63 13.00 38.06
C GLY A 57 -28.45 12.47 37.24
N PHE A 58 -27.87 11.33 37.64
CA PHE A 58 -26.77 10.71 36.91
C PHE A 58 -27.24 10.06 35.60
N GLU A 59 -28.37 9.35 35.62
CA GLU A 59 -28.99 8.75 34.43
C GLU A 59 -29.44 9.81 33.42
N LEU A 60 -30.08 10.89 33.88
CA LEU A 60 -30.46 12.02 33.02
C LEU A 60 -29.24 12.69 32.39
N GLY A 61 -28.15 12.85 33.15
CA GLY A 61 -26.86 13.33 32.64
C GLY A 61 -26.23 12.38 31.62
N ALA A 62 -26.39 11.06 31.77
CA ALA A 62 -25.92 10.07 30.79
C ALA A 62 -26.70 10.16 29.47
N HIS A 63 -28.03 10.23 29.52
CA HIS A 63 -28.88 10.40 28.34
C HIS A 63 -28.62 11.72 27.60
N MET A 64 -28.41 12.81 28.34
CA MET A 64 -28.09 14.11 27.74
C MET A 64 -26.70 14.09 27.07
N ARG A 65 -25.69 13.46 27.70
CA ARG A 65 -24.37 13.25 27.08
C ARG A 65 -24.46 12.41 25.81
N GLU A 66 -25.30 11.38 25.80
CA GLU A 66 -25.53 10.56 24.60
C GLU A 66 -26.18 11.38 23.47
N ALA A 67 -27.24 12.13 23.77
CA ALA A 67 -27.92 12.99 22.80
C ALA A 67 -26.98 14.05 22.21
N VAL A 68 -26.08 14.62 23.03
CA VAL A 68 -25.05 15.56 22.57
C VAL A 68 -24.04 14.85 21.65
N ASN A 69 -23.58 13.66 22.01
CA ASN A 69 -22.61 12.90 21.20
C ASN A 69 -23.19 12.42 19.86
N ILE A 70 -24.46 12.03 19.81
CA ILE A 70 -25.16 11.69 18.55
C ILE A 70 -25.18 12.90 17.62
N ASN A 71 -25.56 14.05 18.15
CA ASN A 71 -25.66 15.29 17.39
C ASN A 71 -24.30 15.84 16.96
N LEU A 72 -23.23 15.56 17.70
CA LEU A 72 -21.87 15.91 17.29
C LEU A 72 -21.51 15.29 15.93
N GLY A 73 -21.84 14.00 15.73
CA GLY A 73 -21.60 13.32 14.46
C GLY A 73 -22.35 13.96 13.29
N LEU A 74 -23.63 14.24 13.46
CA LEU A 74 -24.44 14.88 12.41
C LEU A 74 -24.06 16.33 12.16
N LEU A 75 -23.65 17.06 13.20
CA LEU A 75 -23.17 18.43 13.06
C LEU A 75 -21.85 18.47 12.28
N ALA A 76 -20.89 17.59 12.62
CA ALA A 76 -19.64 17.45 11.89
C ALA A 76 -19.90 17.07 10.42
N LEU A 77 -20.86 16.16 10.17
CA LEU A 77 -21.28 15.79 8.83
C LEU A 77 -21.81 17.00 8.04
N LYS A 78 -22.70 17.80 8.63
CA LYS A 78 -23.21 19.05 8.02
C LYS A 78 -22.08 20.01 7.66
N LYS A 79 -21.12 20.22 8.58
CA LYS A 79 -19.94 21.07 8.33
C LYS A 79 -19.09 20.55 7.17
N CYS A 80 -18.87 19.25 7.09
CA CYS A 80 -18.10 18.64 5.99
C CYS A 80 -18.79 18.89 4.65
N ILE A 81 -20.10 18.69 4.57
CA ILE A 81 -20.89 18.90 3.35
C ILE A 81 -20.83 20.37 2.91
N GLU A 82 -20.96 21.31 3.85
CA GLU A 82 -20.86 22.73 3.55
C GLU A 82 -19.46 23.14 3.06
N ALA A 83 -18.41 22.60 3.68
CA ALA A 83 -17.03 22.82 3.22
C ALA A 83 -16.82 22.27 1.80
N LEU A 84 -17.33 21.08 1.51
CA LEU A 84 -17.24 20.44 0.19
C LEU A 84 -17.99 21.24 -0.89
N ASN A 85 -19.22 21.67 -0.62
CA ASN A 85 -20.01 22.45 -1.57
C ASN A 85 -19.38 23.82 -1.86
N ASN A 86 -18.73 24.42 -0.85
CA ASN A 86 -18.01 25.68 -1.02
C ASN A 86 -16.60 25.49 -1.61
N ARG A 87 -16.19 24.26 -1.95
CA ARG A 87 -14.84 23.91 -2.43
C ARG A 87 -13.75 24.48 -1.51
N ALA A 88 -13.99 24.43 -0.20
CA ALA A 88 -13.06 24.91 0.80
C ALA A 88 -11.73 24.15 0.72
N LEU A 89 -10.61 24.84 1.00
CA LEU A 89 -9.28 24.24 1.01
C LEU A 89 -9.16 23.09 2.03
N TYR A 90 -9.93 23.16 3.11
CA TYR A 90 -9.95 22.18 4.18
C TYR A 90 -11.37 21.73 4.49
N THR A 91 -11.57 20.41 4.57
CA THR A 91 -12.82 19.80 5.02
C THR A 91 -12.61 19.12 6.38
N PRO A 92 -13.38 19.45 7.42
CA PRO A 92 -13.13 19.03 8.80
C PRO A 92 -13.61 17.60 9.10
N TYR A 93 -13.10 16.60 8.38
CA TYR A 93 -13.49 15.20 8.62
C TYR A 93 -13.15 14.71 10.02
N GLN A 94 -12.14 15.32 10.67
CA GLN A 94 -11.63 14.93 11.99
C GLN A 94 -12.52 15.39 13.15
N ASP A 95 -13.50 16.26 12.91
CA ASP A 95 -14.41 16.77 13.94
C ASP A 95 -15.26 15.65 14.58
N SER A 96 -15.42 14.50 13.90
CA SER A 96 -16.07 13.32 14.48
C SER A 96 -15.54 12.01 13.89
N LYS A 97 -15.61 10.93 14.68
CA LYS A 97 -15.30 9.57 14.18
C LYS A 97 -16.17 9.16 12.98
N LEU A 98 -17.42 9.63 12.95
CA LEU A 98 -18.36 9.36 11.86
C LEU A 98 -17.83 9.92 10.53
N THR A 99 -17.48 11.21 10.52
CA THR A 99 -16.96 11.89 9.32
C THR A 99 -15.58 11.40 8.92
N MET A 100 -14.75 10.92 9.85
CA MET A 100 -13.50 10.24 9.53
C MET A 100 -13.74 8.94 8.76
N LEU A 101 -14.67 8.10 9.24
CA LEU A 101 -14.99 6.82 8.60
C LEU A 101 -15.68 7.00 7.24
N LEU A 102 -16.50 8.03 7.09
CA LEU A 102 -17.23 8.34 5.86
C LEU A 102 -16.49 9.26 4.88
N SER A 103 -15.25 9.67 5.20
CA SER A 103 -14.45 10.60 4.39
C SER A 103 -14.29 10.14 2.93
N ALA A 104 -14.15 8.83 2.68
CA ALA A 104 -14.10 8.29 1.32
C ALA A 104 -15.43 8.51 0.56
N GLY A 105 -16.56 8.45 1.27
CA GLY A 105 -17.90 8.65 0.73
C GLY A 105 -18.28 10.12 0.51
N LEU A 106 -17.65 11.04 1.24
CA LEU A 106 -17.92 12.48 1.18
C LEU A 106 -16.82 13.16 0.37
N GLY A 107 -16.96 13.24 -0.95
CA GLY A 107 -15.96 13.91 -1.81
C GLY A 107 -14.68 13.11 -2.10
N GLY A 108 -14.58 11.86 -1.63
CA GLY A 108 -13.41 11.00 -1.84
C GLY A 108 -13.54 10.00 -3.00
N ASN A 109 -12.74 8.94 -2.93
CA ASN A 109 -12.79 7.80 -3.85
C ASN A 109 -13.89 6.80 -3.42
N SER A 110 -15.14 7.12 -3.75
CA SER A 110 -16.28 6.25 -3.50
C SER A 110 -17.41 6.54 -4.48
N LYS A 111 -18.28 5.55 -4.69
CA LYS A 111 -19.62 5.79 -5.23
C LYS A 111 -20.56 5.90 -4.05
N THR A 112 -21.16 7.07 -3.88
CA THR A 112 -21.96 7.38 -2.69
C THR A 112 -23.42 7.63 -3.08
N SER A 113 -24.33 7.06 -2.31
CA SER A 113 -25.76 7.32 -2.40
C SER A 113 -26.28 7.63 -1.01
N ILE A 114 -27.13 8.64 -0.90
CA ILE A 114 -27.68 9.12 0.36
C ILE A 114 -29.20 8.95 0.27
N ILE A 115 -29.77 8.24 1.25
CA ILE A 115 -31.20 8.07 1.38
C ILE A 115 -31.69 9.06 2.43
N VAL A 116 -32.65 9.89 2.03
CA VAL A 116 -33.22 10.92 2.89
C VAL A 116 -34.59 10.45 3.36
N CYS A 117 -34.70 10.14 4.65
CA CYS A 117 -35.94 9.70 5.28
C CYS A 117 -36.64 10.89 5.96
N ALA A 118 -37.90 11.15 5.62
CA ALA A 118 -38.67 12.25 6.19
C ALA A 118 -40.11 11.82 6.52
N ASN A 119 -40.75 12.51 7.48
CA ASN A 119 -42.11 12.22 7.92
C ASN A 119 -43.12 13.07 7.13
N MET A 120 -44.28 12.49 6.83
CA MET A 120 -45.39 13.16 6.12
C MET A 120 -46.36 13.89 7.05
N ASP A 121 -46.29 13.65 8.36
CA ASP A 121 -47.15 14.32 9.33
C ASP A 121 -46.89 15.84 9.39
N PRO A 122 -47.92 16.71 9.28
CA PRO A 122 -47.78 18.16 9.36
C PRO A 122 -47.06 18.66 10.63
N THR A 123 -47.18 17.95 11.75
CA THR A 123 -46.50 18.29 13.01
C THR A 123 -44.97 18.26 12.88
N HIS A 124 -44.45 17.47 11.93
CA HIS A 124 -43.03 17.32 11.64
C HIS A 124 -42.57 18.10 10.40
N ALA A 125 -43.43 18.92 9.78
CA ALA A 125 -43.13 19.61 8.53
C ALA A 125 -41.83 20.44 8.59
N THR A 126 -41.55 21.06 9.74
CA THR A 126 -40.31 21.84 9.94
C THR A 126 -39.04 21.00 9.83
N GLU A 127 -39.03 19.81 10.43
CA GLU A 127 -37.88 18.88 10.36
C GLU A 127 -37.78 18.26 8.96
N THR A 128 -38.91 17.90 8.35
CA THR A 128 -38.97 17.37 6.99
C THR A 128 -38.36 18.33 5.98
N VAL A 129 -38.68 19.64 6.04
CA VAL A 129 -38.07 20.64 5.16
C VAL A 129 -36.55 20.73 5.40
N ALA A 130 -36.10 20.71 6.66
CA ALA A 130 -34.67 20.75 6.99
C ALA A 130 -33.92 19.52 6.43
N THR A 131 -34.53 18.33 6.54
CA THR A 131 -33.99 17.07 6.03
C THR A 131 -33.91 17.04 4.50
N LEU A 132 -34.93 17.56 3.81
CA LEU A 132 -34.91 17.67 2.34
C LEU A 132 -33.85 18.67 1.85
N ARG A 133 -33.71 19.82 2.53
CA ARG A 133 -32.64 20.81 2.22
C ARG A 133 -31.24 20.24 2.46
N PHE A 134 -31.09 19.40 3.47
CA PHE A 134 -29.85 18.67 3.67
C PHE A 134 -29.57 17.71 2.51
N GLY A 135 -30.59 16.97 2.04
CA GLY A 135 -30.50 16.13 0.86
C GLY A 135 -30.06 16.88 -0.41
N GLU A 136 -30.63 18.06 -0.64
CA GLU A 136 -30.23 18.95 -1.75
C GLU A 136 -28.74 19.32 -1.67
N LYS A 137 -28.25 19.71 -0.48
CA LYS A 137 -26.82 19.99 -0.28
C LYS A 137 -25.94 18.77 -0.52
N CYS A 138 -26.37 17.59 -0.08
CA CYS A 138 -25.64 16.34 -0.29
C CYS A 138 -25.49 15.98 -1.77
N ALA A 139 -26.52 16.25 -2.58
CA ALA A 139 -26.53 15.94 -4.01
C ALA A 139 -25.51 16.74 -4.82
N LEU A 140 -25.03 17.87 -4.30
CA LEU A 140 -24.02 18.73 -4.94
C LEU A 140 -22.58 18.24 -4.74
N ILE A 141 -22.37 17.25 -3.87
CA ILE A 141 -21.02 16.75 -3.57
C ILE A 141 -20.50 15.94 -4.74
N GLU A 142 -19.41 16.41 -5.33
CA GLU A 142 -18.70 15.69 -6.40
C GLU A 142 -17.83 14.57 -5.79
N THR A 143 -17.97 13.34 -6.29
CA THR A 143 -17.14 12.18 -5.89
C THR A 143 -16.39 11.62 -7.09
N SER A 144 -15.17 11.13 -6.88
CA SER A 144 -14.31 10.59 -7.95
C SER A 144 -13.97 9.12 -7.65
N ALA A 145 -14.85 8.21 -8.04
CA ALA A 145 -14.61 6.77 -7.92
C ALA A 145 -13.56 6.29 -8.94
N ARG A 146 -12.45 5.71 -8.46
CA ARG A 146 -11.31 5.20 -9.23
C ARG A 146 -11.10 3.71 -8.94
N ASN A 147 -10.93 2.92 -10.00
CA ASN A 147 -10.50 1.52 -9.87
C ASN A 147 -8.97 1.44 -9.90
N ASN A 148 -8.35 1.57 -8.73
CA ASN A 148 -6.89 1.54 -8.60
C ASN A 148 -6.27 0.21 -9.05
N ALA A 149 -7.01 -0.91 -8.95
CA ALA A 149 -6.54 -2.21 -9.41
C ALA A 149 -6.39 -2.27 -10.93
N THR A 150 -7.35 -1.71 -11.68
CA THR A 150 -7.25 -1.60 -13.15
C THR A 150 -6.09 -0.69 -13.56
N MET A 151 -5.88 0.42 -12.86
CA MET A 151 -4.75 1.32 -13.12
C MET A 151 -3.41 0.60 -12.90
N LEU A 152 -3.26 -0.12 -11.78
CA LEU A 152 -2.06 -0.88 -11.47
C LEU A 152 -1.83 -2.01 -12.49
N ALA A 153 -2.87 -2.75 -12.85
CA ALA A 153 -2.78 -3.81 -13.86
C ALA A 153 -2.33 -3.27 -15.23
N GLY A 154 -2.81 -2.10 -15.64
CA GLY A 154 -2.37 -1.43 -16.87
C GLY A 154 -0.89 -1.02 -16.82
N VAL A 155 -0.42 -0.50 -15.69
CA VAL A 155 0.99 -0.16 -15.49
C VAL A 155 1.87 -1.40 -15.53
N LEU A 156 1.47 -2.48 -14.85
CA LEU A 156 2.21 -3.74 -14.85
C LEU A 156 2.26 -4.35 -16.26
N ALA A 157 1.15 -4.39 -16.99
CA ALA A 157 1.13 -4.89 -18.37
C ALA A 157 2.04 -4.07 -19.31
N ALA A 158 2.11 -2.76 -19.13
CA ALA A 158 3.03 -1.91 -19.89
C ALA A 158 4.51 -2.17 -19.54
N LEU A 159 4.82 -2.44 -18.27
CA LEU A 159 6.16 -2.84 -17.84
C LEU A 159 6.52 -4.23 -18.38
N ASP A 160 5.61 -5.20 -18.32
CA ASP A 160 5.79 -6.55 -18.84
C ASP A 160 6.08 -6.53 -20.35
N ALA A 161 5.38 -5.67 -21.12
CA ALA A 161 5.64 -5.50 -22.54
C ALA A 161 7.02 -4.88 -22.82
N GLN A 162 7.48 -3.93 -22.01
CA GLN A 162 8.82 -3.34 -22.14
C GLN A 162 9.91 -4.36 -21.79
N ILE A 163 9.70 -5.15 -20.75
CA ILE A 163 10.60 -6.24 -20.35
C ILE A 163 10.74 -7.25 -21.48
N ALA A 164 9.62 -7.74 -22.04
CA ALA A 164 9.62 -8.72 -23.12
C ALA A 164 10.34 -8.21 -24.39
N ALA A 165 10.10 -6.95 -24.76
CA ALA A 165 10.77 -6.34 -25.93
C ALA A 165 12.29 -6.22 -25.72
N LEU A 166 12.72 -5.86 -24.51
CA LEU A 166 14.13 -5.70 -24.17
C LEU A 166 14.84 -7.06 -24.05
N GLU A 167 14.16 -8.08 -23.54
CA GLU A 167 14.65 -9.46 -23.53
C GLU A 167 14.89 -9.98 -24.96
N GLU A 168 13.99 -9.70 -25.90
CA GLU A 168 14.18 -10.07 -27.32
C GLU A 168 15.41 -9.37 -27.91
N GLU A 169 15.58 -8.06 -27.64
CA GLU A 169 16.75 -7.31 -28.08
C GLU A 169 18.06 -7.84 -27.51
N ILE A 170 18.06 -8.24 -26.23
CA ILE A 170 19.19 -8.90 -25.57
C ILE A 170 19.55 -10.19 -26.32
N THR A 171 18.58 -11.06 -26.60
CA THR A 171 18.84 -12.34 -27.29
C THR A 171 19.41 -12.15 -28.70
N LEU A 172 19.03 -11.06 -29.39
CA LEU A 172 19.55 -10.73 -30.72
C LEU A 172 20.99 -10.22 -30.70
N LYS A 173 21.38 -9.49 -29.64
CA LYS A 173 22.71 -8.88 -29.49
C LYS A 173 23.71 -9.79 -28.77
N GLU A 174 23.21 -10.79 -28.06
CA GLU A 174 24.01 -11.74 -27.30
C GLU A 174 24.85 -12.65 -28.20
N ARG A 175 26.13 -12.75 -27.87
CA ARG A 175 27.04 -13.74 -28.46
C ARG A 175 27.96 -14.29 -27.39
N TRP A 176 28.30 -15.57 -27.54
CA TRP A 176 29.31 -16.21 -26.71
C TRP A 176 30.69 -15.90 -27.26
N GLU A 177 31.53 -15.29 -26.41
CA GLU A 177 32.93 -15.05 -26.73
C GLU A 177 33.82 -15.87 -25.80
N LEU A 178 34.86 -16.46 -26.39
CA LEU A 178 35.90 -17.14 -25.63
C LEU A 178 36.87 -16.07 -25.12
N ARG A 179 36.95 -15.91 -23.81
CA ARG A 179 37.94 -15.05 -23.16
C ARG A 179 38.92 -15.89 -22.38
N ASN A 180 40.18 -15.48 -22.42
CA ASN A 180 41.21 -16.05 -21.59
C ASN A 180 41.21 -15.28 -20.27
N GLU A 181 40.97 -15.98 -19.17
CA GLU A 181 41.10 -15.46 -17.82
C GLU A 181 42.41 -15.99 -17.26
N GLU A 182 43.33 -15.08 -16.97
CA GLU A 182 44.65 -15.40 -16.43
C GLU A 182 44.54 -15.45 -14.90
N ARG A 183 44.76 -16.64 -14.33
CA ARG A 183 44.94 -16.78 -12.89
C ARG A 183 46.43 -16.93 -12.59
N ALA A 184 46.92 -16.10 -11.69
CA ALA A 184 48.24 -16.30 -11.10
C ALA A 184 48.15 -17.47 -10.12
N ASP A 185 48.96 -18.51 -10.33
CA ASP A 185 49.06 -19.61 -9.38
C ASP A 185 49.74 -19.14 -8.10
N THR A 186 48.98 -19.05 -7.00
CA THR A 186 49.50 -18.70 -5.67
C THR A 186 50.04 -19.91 -4.89
N LEU A 187 50.02 -21.11 -5.50
CA LEU A 187 50.37 -22.39 -4.88
C LEU A 187 51.78 -22.91 -5.23
N ALA A 188 52.61 -22.10 -5.88
CA ALA A 188 53.98 -22.52 -6.15
C ALA A 188 54.82 -22.52 -4.85
N GLU A 189 55.11 -23.70 -4.30
CA GLU A 189 56.06 -23.85 -3.19
C GLU A 189 57.44 -23.32 -3.62
N GLU A 190 58.08 -22.55 -2.73
CA GLU A 190 59.42 -21.99 -2.94
C GLU A 190 60.41 -23.10 -3.33
N GLY A 191 60.99 -22.97 -4.54
CA GLY A 191 62.02 -23.88 -5.05
C GLY A 191 61.57 -24.86 -6.15
N THR A 192 60.31 -24.81 -6.59
CA THR A 192 59.83 -25.60 -7.74
C THR A 192 60.03 -24.89 -9.09
N VAL A 193 60.16 -25.65 -10.18
CA VAL A 193 60.37 -25.14 -11.55
C VAL A 193 59.19 -24.26 -12.03
N GLU A 194 58.00 -24.44 -11.45
CA GLU A 194 56.77 -23.70 -11.79
C GLU A 194 56.84 -22.22 -11.37
N MET A 195 57.60 -21.88 -10.31
CA MET A 195 57.87 -20.50 -9.90
C MET A 195 58.84 -19.77 -10.87
N ALA A 196 59.79 -20.49 -11.46
CA ALA A 196 60.80 -19.91 -12.35
C ALA A 196 60.24 -19.54 -13.74
N ALA A 197 59.10 -20.14 -14.14
CA ALA A 197 58.42 -19.88 -15.40
C ALA A 197 57.26 -18.88 -15.29
N GLY A 198 56.97 -18.36 -14.08
CA GLY A 198 55.87 -17.44 -13.84
C GLY A 198 54.52 -18.06 -14.18
N GLY A 199 54.14 -19.14 -13.48
CA GLY A 199 52.92 -19.92 -13.69
C GLY A 199 51.65 -19.07 -13.76
N VAL A 200 51.28 -18.67 -14.98
CA VAL A 200 49.97 -18.09 -15.29
C VAL A 200 49.13 -19.21 -15.88
N GLU A 201 48.13 -19.67 -15.13
CA GLU A 201 47.14 -20.61 -15.64
C GLU A 201 46.15 -19.83 -16.53
N ILE A 202 46.18 -20.10 -17.84
CA ILE A 202 45.23 -19.52 -18.78
C ILE A 202 43.96 -20.36 -18.82
N LYS A 203 42.92 -19.91 -18.12
CA LYS A 203 41.60 -20.54 -18.15
C LYS A 203 40.76 -19.98 -19.28
N LYS A 204 40.35 -20.83 -20.21
CA LYS A 204 39.40 -20.46 -21.28
C LYS A 204 37.98 -20.44 -20.70
N VAL A 205 37.38 -19.26 -20.63
CA VAL A 205 36.01 -19.06 -20.14
C VAL A 205 35.15 -18.53 -21.27
N TYR A 206 33.99 -19.14 -21.47
CA TYR A 206 32.96 -18.61 -22.37
C TYR A 206 32.15 -17.57 -21.61
N MET A 207 32.15 -16.33 -22.09
CA MET A 207 31.36 -15.24 -21.51
C MET A 207 30.35 -14.72 -22.53
N LEU A 208 29.21 -14.29 -22.03
CA LEU A 208 28.10 -13.79 -22.83
C LEU A 208 28.20 -12.27 -22.95
N VAL A 209 28.56 -11.78 -24.15
CA VAL A 209 28.93 -10.38 -24.43
C VAL A 209 27.97 -9.78 -25.46
N GLY A 210 27.78 -8.45 -25.45
CA GLY A 210 27.12 -7.69 -26.53
C GLY A 210 25.86 -6.92 -26.13
N ALA A 211 25.16 -7.34 -25.08
CA ALA A 211 23.90 -6.74 -24.61
C ALA A 211 24.00 -6.14 -23.19
N GLU A 212 25.16 -5.62 -22.82
CA GLU A 212 25.44 -5.18 -21.43
C GLU A 212 24.57 -3.99 -21.01
N GLU A 213 24.34 -3.04 -21.92
CA GLU A 213 23.52 -1.85 -21.61
C GLU A 213 22.04 -2.20 -21.53
N GLU A 214 21.56 -3.08 -22.41
CA GLU A 214 20.19 -3.59 -22.42
C GLU A 214 19.90 -4.40 -21.14
N ARG A 215 20.86 -5.20 -20.67
CA ARG A 215 20.74 -5.90 -19.37
C ARG A 215 20.63 -4.93 -18.19
N ARG A 216 21.45 -3.87 -18.17
CA ARG A 216 21.35 -2.81 -17.15
C ARG A 216 19.98 -2.11 -17.19
N GLN A 217 19.40 -1.94 -18.37
CA GLN A 217 18.04 -1.38 -18.51
C GLN A 217 16.97 -2.37 -18.05
N LEU A 218 17.11 -3.66 -18.37
CA LEU A 218 16.21 -4.73 -17.95
C LEU A 218 16.15 -4.81 -16.42
N GLU A 219 17.29 -4.76 -15.75
CA GLU A 219 17.39 -4.75 -14.29
C GLU A 219 16.60 -3.58 -13.68
N LYS A 220 16.74 -2.37 -14.24
CA LYS A 220 15.96 -1.19 -13.79
C LYS A 220 14.46 -1.38 -13.96
N LEU A 221 14.02 -2.00 -15.07
CA LEU A 221 12.60 -2.28 -15.31
C LEU A 221 12.04 -3.34 -14.36
N LEU A 222 12.82 -4.40 -14.09
CA LEU A 222 12.47 -5.45 -13.13
C LEU A 222 12.34 -4.90 -11.71
N ILE A 223 13.30 -4.08 -11.26
CA ILE A 223 13.24 -3.40 -9.96
C ILE A 223 12.00 -2.49 -9.89
N ARG A 224 11.73 -1.73 -10.96
CA ARG A 224 10.55 -0.86 -11.02
C ARG A 224 9.25 -1.66 -10.93
N ARG A 225 9.16 -2.78 -11.63
CA ARG A 225 8.01 -3.70 -11.58
C ARG A 225 7.83 -4.31 -10.19
N ALA A 226 8.90 -4.78 -9.56
CA ALA A 226 8.89 -5.35 -8.22
C ALA A 226 8.37 -4.34 -7.18
N LYS A 227 8.77 -3.07 -7.27
CA LYS A 227 8.24 -1.97 -6.44
C LYS A 227 6.72 -1.80 -6.55
N PHE A 228 6.13 -2.04 -7.71
CA PHE A 228 4.67 -1.93 -7.89
C PHE A 228 3.90 -3.13 -7.32
N ILE A 229 4.54 -4.30 -7.24
CA ILE A 229 3.94 -5.53 -6.69
C ILE A 229 4.16 -5.62 -5.16
N GLY A 230 5.12 -4.86 -4.61
CA GLY A 230 5.46 -4.89 -3.20
C GLY A 230 6.37 -6.05 -2.81
N SER A 231 6.97 -6.72 -3.80
CA SER A 231 8.11 -7.61 -3.59
C SER A 231 9.38 -6.75 -3.55
N GLU A 232 10.05 -6.67 -2.41
CA GLU A 232 11.39 -6.07 -2.38
C GLU A 232 12.32 -6.93 -3.26
N PRO A 233 13.14 -6.33 -4.13
CA PRO A 233 14.16 -7.08 -4.82
C PRO A 233 15.12 -7.65 -3.78
N ILE A 234 15.46 -8.93 -3.90
CA ILE A 234 16.64 -9.49 -3.24
C ILE A 234 17.79 -8.71 -3.87
N ALA A 235 18.29 -7.70 -3.15
CA ALA A 235 19.57 -7.13 -3.49
C ALA A 235 20.58 -8.27 -3.31
N ASP A 236 21.19 -8.73 -4.40
CA ASP A 236 22.48 -9.37 -4.28
C ASP A 236 23.35 -8.34 -3.56
N GLU A 237 23.70 -8.65 -2.31
CA GLU A 237 24.82 -8.03 -1.61
C GLU A 237 26.08 -8.43 -2.39
N ALA A 238 26.26 -7.82 -3.57
CA ALA A 238 27.57 -7.67 -4.16
C ALA A 238 28.32 -6.75 -3.19
N GLU A 239 29.06 -7.36 -2.27
CA GLU A 239 30.06 -6.68 -1.47
C GLU A 239 31.03 -5.96 -2.42
N GLU A 240 30.73 -4.69 -2.68
CA GLU A 240 31.65 -3.71 -3.22
C GLU A 240 32.65 -3.41 -2.09
N SER A 241 33.63 -4.30 -1.92
CA SER A 241 34.74 -4.12 -0.99
C SER A 241 35.90 -3.49 -1.76
N ASP A 242 36.01 -2.17 -1.65
CA ASP A 242 37.30 -1.47 -1.81
C ASP A 242 37.28 -0.12 -1.09
N GLU A 243 37.83 -0.09 0.13
CA GLU A 243 38.86 0.89 0.53
C GLU A 243 39.66 0.35 1.73
N PRO A 244 40.99 0.55 1.78
CA PRO A 244 41.83 0.01 2.83
C PRO A 244 41.86 0.96 4.03
N GLN A 245 41.46 0.49 5.22
CA GLN A 245 41.84 1.13 6.47
C GLN A 245 42.71 0.20 7.31
N GLY A 246 43.80 0.78 7.80
CA GLY A 246 44.91 0.11 8.42
C GLY A 246 44.56 -0.66 9.70
N VAL A 247 45.24 -1.79 9.83
CA VAL A 247 45.94 -2.32 11.01
C VAL A 247 45.36 -1.94 12.39
N ASP A 248 44.82 -2.93 13.11
CA ASP A 248 45.51 -3.47 14.29
C ASP A 248 44.81 -4.71 14.89
N GLY A 249 45.59 -5.77 15.08
CA GLY A 249 45.73 -6.45 16.37
C GLY A 249 44.68 -7.46 16.85
N SER A 250 45.00 -8.76 16.64
CA SER A 250 44.76 -9.88 17.56
C SER A 250 43.30 -10.36 17.68
N THR A 251 42.90 -11.64 17.77
CA THR A 251 43.51 -12.94 18.07
C THR A 251 42.51 -14.03 17.63
N SER A 252 42.97 -15.28 17.59
CA SER A 252 42.21 -16.53 17.78
C SER A 252 41.76 -17.32 16.54
N ALA A 253 42.39 -18.49 16.42
CA ALA A 253 42.15 -19.59 15.51
C ALA A 253 40.72 -20.17 15.53
N ALA A 254 40.25 -20.67 14.39
CA ALA A 254 39.47 -21.92 14.31
C ALA A 254 39.34 -22.46 12.86
N VAL A 255 39.89 -23.67 12.67
CA VAL A 255 39.38 -24.83 11.92
C VAL A 255 38.92 -24.65 10.45
N VAL A 256 39.76 -25.20 9.58
CA VAL A 256 39.55 -25.47 8.14
C VAL A 256 38.43 -26.49 7.90
N GLY A 257 37.40 -26.09 7.16
CA GLY A 257 36.44 -27.00 6.50
C GLY A 257 36.47 -26.76 4.99
N LYS A 258 36.90 -27.75 4.19
CA LYS A 258 36.94 -27.67 2.72
C LYS A 258 35.52 -27.55 2.14
N PRO A 259 35.21 -26.60 1.23
CA PRO A 259 33.95 -26.60 0.52
C PRO A 259 34.00 -27.57 -0.68
N SER A 260 32.99 -28.44 -0.76
CA SER A 260 32.77 -29.34 -1.89
C SER A 260 32.32 -28.56 -3.13
N THR A 261 33.05 -28.66 -4.23
CA THR A 261 32.68 -28.06 -5.51
C THR A 261 31.60 -28.89 -6.21
N LYS A 262 30.32 -28.56 -5.98
CA LYS A 262 29.24 -29.03 -6.85
C LYS A 262 29.31 -28.24 -8.16
N ARG A 263 29.57 -28.95 -9.27
CA ARG A 263 29.49 -28.38 -10.63
C ARG A 263 28.03 -28.04 -10.95
N THR A 264 27.68 -26.76 -10.94
CA THR A 264 26.43 -26.26 -11.50
C THR A 264 26.52 -26.28 -13.03
N LYS A 265 25.51 -26.86 -13.68
CA LYS A 265 25.34 -26.79 -15.14
C LYS A 265 24.92 -25.36 -15.48
N VAL A 266 25.68 -24.69 -16.34
CA VAL A 266 25.34 -23.36 -16.86
C VAL A 266 24.23 -23.54 -17.91
N VAL A 267 23.03 -23.04 -17.61
CA VAL A 267 21.86 -23.05 -18.51
C VAL A 267 21.43 -21.61 -18.75
N GLY A 268 20.94 -21.29 -19.95
CA GLY A 268 20.80 -19.93 -20.48
C GLY A 268 19.96 -18.92 -19.66
N PHE A 269 20.21 -17.64 -19.95
CA PHE A 269 19.90 -16.43 -19.17
C PHE A 269 18.41 -16.10 -18.91
N GLY A 270 17.47 -16.92 -19.38
CA GLY A 270 16.04 -16.60 -19.27
C GLY A 270 15.32 -17.26 -18.08
N LYS A 271 15.77 -18.44 -17.63
CA LYS A 271 15.00 -19.25 -16.69
C LYS A 271 15.34 -18.98 -15.23
N GLU A 272 16.63 -18.90 -14.89
CA GLU A 272 17.07 -18.58 -13.52
C GLU A 272 16.81 -17.11 -13.15
N TYR A 273 16.91 -16.16 -14.09
CA TYR A 273 16.61 -14.74 -13.79
C TYR A 273 15.14 -14.54 -13.43
N ALA A 274 14.23 -15.23 -14.13
CA ALA A 274 12.82 -15.26 -13.77
C ALA A 274 12.59 -15.93 -12.39
N GLU A 275 13.32 -17.01 -12.08
CA GLU A 275 13.25 -17.68 -10.77
C GLU A 275 13.83 -16.82 -9.62
N LEU A 276 14.90 -16.06 -9.87
CA LEU A 276 15.53 -15.14 -8.92
C LEU A 276 14.58 -14.03 -8.45
N TYR A 277 13.70 -13.59 -9.34
CA TYR A 277 12.67 -12.58 -9.09
C TYR A 277 11.27 -13.15 -8.83
N GLY A 278 11.14 -14.46 -8.59
CA GLY A 278 9.87 -15.10 -8.24
C GLY A 278 8.81 -15.12 -9.35
N LEU A 279 9.24 -15.04 -10.61
CA LEU A 279 8.41 -15.08 -11.82
C LEU A 279 8.27 -16.49 -12.42
N GLY A 280 8.93 -17.49 -11.82
CA GLY A 280 8.85 -18.90 -12.23
C GLY A 280 7.75 -19.67 -11.49
N GLY A 281 6.54 -19.67 -12.04
CA GLY A 281 5.38 -20.44 -11.56
C GLY A 281 4.09 -20.06 -12.25
#